data_AF-A0A345RAG4-F1
#
_entry.id   AF-A0A345RAG4-F1
#
_cell.length_a   1.000
_cell.length_b   1.000
_cell.length_c   1.000
_cell.angle_alpha   90.00
_cell.angle_beta   90.00
_cell.angle_gamma   90.00
#
_symmetry.space_group_name_H-M   'P 1'
#
loop_
_entity.id
_entity.type
_entity.pdbx_description
1 polymer ?
#
loop_
_entity_poly.entity_id
_entity_poly.type
_entity_poly.pdbx_seq_one_letter_code
_entity_poly.pdbx_strand_id
1 'polypeptide(L)' 'MNVQTTPKNLNAMSRYAKRAHKAVARAIGYALTLGDASSWDKLTSLLILRLSDAERAALAYSSLRSLSAEHAALVVEAAI' A
#
# COMPACT_ATOMS: atom_id res chain seq x y z
N MET A 1 -24.55 32.11 -18.93
CA MET A 1 -24.64 30.69 -18.56
C MET A 1 -23.98 30.51 -17.21
N ASN A 2 -24.75 30.19 -16.16
CA ASN A 2 -24.19 29.95 -14.83
C ASN A 2 -23.98 28.44 -14.66
N VAL A 3 -22.73 27.98 -14.70
CA VAL A 3 -22.41 26.55 -14.53
C VAL A 3 -22.53 26.22 -13.04
N GLN A 4 -23.66 25.61 -12.65
CA GLN A 4 -23.79 24.98 -11.34
C GLN A 4 -22.85 23.78 -11.30
N THR A 5 -21.68 23.93 -10.68
CA THR A 5 -20.79 22.80 -10.40
C THR A 5 -21.38 21.99 -9.25
N THR A 6 -21.86 20.79 -9.54
CA THR A 6 -22.22 19.83 -8.50
C THR A 6 -20.98 19.52 -7.64
N PRO A 7 -21.08 19.48 -6.30
CA PRO A 7 -19.94 19.19 -5.45
C PRO A 7 -19.42 17.78 -5.76
N LYS A 8 -18.14 17.70 -6.16
CA LYS A 8 -17.49 16.44 -6.51
C LYS A 8 -17.54 15.51 -5.30
N ASN A 9 -18.21 14.36 -5.44
CA ASN A 9 -18.29 13.38 -4.36
C ASN A 9 -16.94 12.66 -4.22
N LEU A 10 -16.09 13.17 -3.34
CA LEU A 10 -14.72 12.68 -3.12
C LEU A 10 -14.72 11.50 -2.14
N ASN A 11 -14.05 10.40 -2.50
CA ASN A 11 -13.85 9.25 -1.61
C ASN A 11 -12.90 9.58 -0.43
N ALA A 12 -12.87 8.70 0.57
CA ALA A 12 -12.04 8.87 1.77
C ALA A 12 -10.55 9.08 1.44
N MET A 13 -10.01 8.34 0.48
CA MET A 13 -8.63 8.51 0.01
C MET A 13 -8.37 9.92 -0.53
N SER A 14 -9.31 10.47 -1.30
CA SER A 14 -9.17 11.81 -1.88
C SER A 14 -9.19 12.90 -0.80
N ARG A 15 -10.07 12.76 0.20
CA ARG A 15 -10.29 13.74 1.28
C ARG A 15 -9.23 13.70 2.38
N TYR A 16 -8.82 12.50 2.81
CA TYR A 16 -8.07 12.33 4.07
C TYR A 16 -6.67 11.74 3.89
N ALA A 17 -6.39 11.04 2.80
CA ALA A 17 -5.10 10.38 2.66
C ALA A 17 -3.97 11.39 2.42
N LYS A 18 -2.88 11.21 3.16
CA LYS A 18 -1.65 11.99 2.96
C LYS A 18 -1.06 11.69 1.59
N ARG A 19 -0.24 12.60 1.05
CA ARG A 19 0.46 12.39 -0.23
C ARG A 19 1.27 11.09 -0.22
N ALA A 20 1.91 10.77 0.91
CA ALA A 20 2.63 9.52 1.11
C ALA A 20 1.74 8.28 0.94
N HIS A 21 0.55 8.27 1.57
CA HIS A 21 -0.41 7.17 1.46
C HIS A 21 -0.88 6.95 0.02
N LYS A 22 -1.17 8.05 -0.71
CA LYS A 22 -1.55 7.97 -2.13
C LYS A 22 -0.42 7.43 -3.01
N ALA A 23 0.82 7.78 -2.72
CA ALA A 23 1.99 7.28 -3.44
C ALA A 23 2.19 5.77 -3.20
N VAL A 24 2.09 5.32 -1.95
CA VAL A 24 2.22 3.90 -1.59
C VAL A 24 1.09 3.07 -2.20
N ALA A 25 -0.18 3.52 -2.09
CA ALA A 25 -1.31 2.81 -2.68
C ALA A 25 -1.14 2.62 -4.20
N ARG A 26 -0.59 3.63 -4.89
CA ARG A 26 -0.28 3.53 -6.32
C ARG A 26 0.89 2.58 -6.60
N ALA A 27 1.94 2.61 -5.78
CA ALA A 27 3.09 1.73 -5.92
C ALA A 27 2.70 0.25 -5.74
N ILE A 28 1.82 -0.06 -4.77
CA ILE A 28 1.23 -1.39 -4.61
C ILE A 28 0.49 -1.79 -5.88
N GLY A 29 -0.33 -0.89 -6.43
CA GLY A 29 -1.01 -1.13 -7.72
C GLY A 29 -0.03 -1.47 -8.84
N TYR A 30 1.09 -0.76 -8.96
CA TYR A 30 2.12 -1.09 -9.95
C TYR A 30 2.79 -2.45 -9.70
N ALA A 31 3.14 -2.77 -8.45
CA ALA A 31 3.73 -4.06 -8.11
C ALA A 31 2.80 -5.22 -8.46
N LEU A 32 1.49 -5.07 -8.17
CA LEU A 32 0.46 -6.04 -8.55
C LEU A 32 0.31 -6.17 -10.08
N THR A 33 0.32 -5.05 -10.81
CA THR A 33 0.15 -5.06 -12.28
C THR A 33 1.35 -5.67 -12.99
N LEU A 34 2.58 -5.41 -12.51
CA LEU A 34 3.80 -5.92 -13.14
C LEU A 34 4.05 -7.39 -12.75
N GLY A 35 3.69 -7.80 -11.53
CA GLY A 35 3.71 -9.20 -11.11
C GLY A 35 5.11 -9.80 -10.93
N ASP A 36 6.18 -9.03 -11.10
CA ASP A 36 7.55 -9.50 -10.96
C ASP A 36 8.12 -9.21 -9.55
N ALA A 37 9.07 -10.04 -9.12
CA ALA A 37 9.71 -9.93 -7.81
C ALA A 37 10.46 -8.59 -7.62
N SER A 38 11.05 -8.03 -8.69
CA SER A 38 11.80 -6.78 -8.62
C SER A 38 10.92 -5.57 -8.30
N SER A 39 9.65 -5.62 -8.72
CA SER A 39 8.65 -4.58 -8.48
C SER A 39 8.21 -4.59 -7.01
N TRP A 40 8.09 -5.77 -6.40
CA TRP A 40 7.86 -5.92 -4.96
C TRP A 40 9.07 -5.45 -4.14
N ASP A 41 10.29 -5.70 -4.61
CA ASP A 41 11.50 -5.24 -3.91
C ASP A 41 11.64 -3.71 -3.92
N LYS A 42 11.34 -3.07 -5.07
CA LYS A 42 11.25 -1.60 -5.17
C LYS A 42 10.14 -1.02 -4.30
N LEU A 43 9.03 -1.74 -4.11
CA LEU A 43 7.98 -1.32 -3.18
C LEU A 43 8.52 -1.22 -1.75
N THR A 44 9.36 -2.15 -1.28
CA THR A 44 10.00 -2.11 0.05
C THR A 44 10.71 -0.76 0.29
N SER A 45 11.50 -0.30 -0.68
CA SER A 45 12.17 1.00 -0.60
C SER A 45 11.20 2.18 -0.46
N LEU A 46 10.07 2.13 -1.20
CA LEU A 46 9.04 3.17 -1.11
C LEU A 46 8.29 3.13 0.22
N LEU A 47 8.04 1.95 0.78
CA LEU A 47 7.42 1.81 2.10
C LEU A 47 8.32 2.45 3.17
N ILE A 48 9.63 2.15 3.18
CA ILE A 48 10.60 2.73 4.11
C ILE A 48 10.63 4.26 4.00
N LEU A 49 10.67 4.80 2.78
CA LEU A 49 10.78 6.24 2.56
C LEU A 49 9.51 7.03 2.90
N ARG A 50 8.33 6.41 2.80
CA ARG A 50 7.03 7.12 2.81
C ARG A 50 6.17 6.82 4.02
N LEU A 51 6.33 5.67 4.67
CA LEU A 51 5.53 5.27 5.81
C LEU A 51 6.34 5.33 7.10
N SER A 52 5.66 5.67 8.18
CA SER A 52 6.20 5.49 9.53
C SER A 52 6.35 4.01 9.89
N ASP A 53 7.19 3.72 10.89
CA ASP A 53 7.43 2.36 11.37
C ASP A 53 6.13 1.68 11.81
N ALA A 54 5.24 2.42 12.49
CA ALA A 54 3.93 1.92 12.90
C ALA A 54 3.03 1.54 11.71
N GLU A 55 3.01 2.36 10.66
CA GLU A 55 2.24 2.08 9.44
C GLU A 55 2.81 0.85 8.69
N ARG A 56 4.14 0.70 8.62
CA ARG A 56 4.78 -0.47 8.01
C ARG A 56 4.49 -1.75 8.80
N ALA A 57 4.58 -1.70 10.13
CA ALA A 57 4.28 -2.82 10.99
C ALA A 57 2.81 -3.27 10.88
N ALA A 58 1.87 -2.31 10.85
CA ALA A 58 0.45 -2.61 10.67
C ALA A 58 0.16 -3.24 9.30
N LEU A 59 0.82 -2.76 8.24
CA LEU A 59 0.72 -3.35 6.91
C LEU A 59 1.26 -4.78 6.88
N ALA A 60 2.48 -5.00 7.39
CA ALA A 60 3.11 -6.32 7.44
C ALA A 60 2.25 -7.31 8.24
N TYR A 61 1.74 -6.90 9.39
CA TYR A 61 0.83 -7.72 10.20
C TYR A 61 -0.43 -8.10 9.42
N SER A 62 -1.07 -7.14 8.74
CA SER A 62 -2.28 -7.38 7.96
C SER A 62 -2.01 -8.33 6.78
N SER A 63 -0.87 -8.16 6.10
CA SER A 63 -0.45 -9.05 5.01
C SER A 63 -0.20 -10.47 5.52
N LEU A 64 0.54 -10.64 6.62
CA LEU A 64 0.77 -11.96 7.23
C LEU A 64 -0.55 -12.64 7.66
N ARG A 65 -1.47 -11.89 8.25
CA ARG A 65 -2.80 -12.36 8.67
C ARG A 65 -3.69 -12.84 7.51
N SER A 66 -3.39 -12.43 6.28
CA SER A 66 -4.14 -12.86 5.09
C SER A 66 -3.64 -14.19 4.50
N LEU A 67 -2.51 -14.72 4.98
CA LEU A 67 -1.91 -15.96 4.49
C LEU A 67 -2.43 -17.19 5.26
N SER A 68 -2.27 -18.38 4.67
CA SER A 68 -2.36 -19.63 5.42
C SER A 68 -1.23 -19.70 6.46
N ALA A 69 -1.40 -20.50 7.51
CA ALA A 69 -0.38 -20.66 8.56
C ALA A 69 0.99 -21.10 7.99
N GLU A 70 0.97 -22.00 7.01
CA GLU A 70 2.17 -22.47 6.31
C GLU A 70 2.87 -21.34 5.54
N HIS A 71 2.14 -20.60 4.70
CA HIS A 71 2.73 -19.50 3.95
C HIS A 71 3.18 -18.34 4.86
N ALA A 72 2.45 -18.08 5.94
CA ALA A 72 2.86 -17.09 6.93
C ALA A 72 4.19 -17.45 7.59
N ALA A 73 4.38 -18.72 7.97
CA ALA A 73 5.64 -19.20 8.54
C ALA A 73 6.81 -19.07 7.57
N LEU A 74 6.62 -19.50 6.32
CA LEU A 74 7.64 -19.37 5.26
C LEU A 74 8.02 -17.91 5.00
N VAL A 75 7.04 -17.00 4.95
CA VAL A 75 7.30 -15.57 4.74
C VAL A 75 8.04 -14.96 5.93
N VAL A 76 7.70 -15.34 7.16
CA VAL A 76 8.42 -14.86 8.35
C VAL A 76 9.87 -15.33 8.32
N GLU A 77 10.12 -16.60 8.00
CA GLU A 77 11.48 -17.14 7.87
C GLU A 77 12.28 -16.45 6.77
N ALA A 78 11.68 -16.20 5.61
CA ALA A 78 12.35 -15.55 4.48
C ALA A 78 12.60 -14.04 4.67
N ALA A 79 11.89 -13.38 5.59
CA ALA A 79 11.95 -11.94 5.79
C ALA A 79 12.91 -11.47 6.89
N ILE A 80 13.51 -12.40 7.65
CA ILE A 80 14.43 -12.15 8.77
C ILE A 80 15.86 -12.51 8.35
#